data_AF-A0A2N2UJ13-F1
#
_entry.id   AF-A0A2N2UJ13-F1
#
_cell.length_a   1.000
_cell.length_b   1.000
_cell.length_c   1.000
_cell.angle_alpha   90.00
_cell.angle_beta   90.00
_cell.angle_gamma   90.00
#
_symmetry.space_group_name_H-M   'P 1'
#
loop_
_entity.id
_entity.type
_entity.pdbx_description
1 polymer ?
#
loop_
_entity_poly.entity_id
_entity_poly.type
_entity_poly.pdbx_seq_one_letter_code
_entity_poly.pdbx_strand_id
1 'polypeptide(L)'
;MNAPDKFFLPDVQASRDERALAIQHVGVRGLRYPLTLAGDDGRVQHTVATIEMTVGLPPEVKGTHMSRFVELLEAEREALDLAGLRGLFAAMLERLEALSGRIEAAFPWFMYKTAPVSGVGSLLDLDVRLVVEQSPGGDLQTTIKVVVPVTSLCPCSKKISDYGAHNQRSHISISARLRADLDVLDLVRIAEEEASCEVFGLLKRPDEKWVTERAYDNPKFVEDLVRDIALRLRADQRIAAWTVESENFESIHNHSAYALIEGENPEGPAHAHG
;
A
#
# COMPACT_ATOMS: atom_id res chain seq x y z
N MET A 1 -15.13 24.69 9.98
CA MET A 1 -15.80 24.74 11.29
C MET A 1 -17.26 24.37 11.06
N ASN A 2 -17.66 23.14 11.36
CA ASN A 2 -19.00 22.62 11.05
C ASN A 2 -19.93 22.45 12.27
N ALA A 3 -19.55 22.99 13.43
CA ALA A 3 -20.46 23.10 14.57
C ALA A 3 -20.40 24.52 15.17
N PRO A 4 -21.53 25.13 15.55
CA PRO A 4 -21.52 26.35 16.35
C PRO A 4 -21.12 26.02 17.79
N ASP A 5 -19.93 26.46 18.21
CA ASP A 5 -19.48 26.43 19.60
C ASP A 5 -20.36 27.36 20.45
N LYS A 6 -21.49 26.84 20.96
CA LYS A 6 -22.38 27.57 21.87
C LYS A 6 -22.84 26.75 23.07
N PHE A 7 -22.10 25.71 23.45
CA PHE A 7 -22.35 24.98 24.69
C PHE A 7 -21.07 24.88 25.51
N PHE A 8 -21.08 25.48 26.70
CA PHE A 8 -19.97 25.39 27.65
C PHE A 8 -20.08 24.07 28.41
N LEU A 9 -19.38 23.05 27.91
CA LEU A 9 -19.22 21.75 28.57
C LEU A 9 -17.77 21.60 29.06
N PRO A 10 -17.52 20.90 30.18
CA PRO A 10 -16.17 20.69 30.67
C PRO A 10 -15.36 19.82 29.71
N ASP A 11 -14.15 20.28 29.36
CA ASP A 11 -13.21 19.55 28.53
C ASP A 11 -12.38 18.57 29.37
N VAL A 12 -12.90 17.35 29.52
CA VAL A 12 -12.24 16.28 30.27
C VAL A 12 -10.99 15.77 29.55
N GLN A 13 -10.91 15.90 28.22
CA GLN A 13 -9.80 15.36 27.43
C GLN A 13 -8.53 16.19 27.61
N ALA A 14 -8.68 17.52 27.71
CA ALA A 14 -7.60 18.46 28.01
C ALA A 14 -7.18 18.44 29.50
N SER A 15 -7.83 17.67 30.36
CA SER A 15 -7.45 17.58 31.77
C SER A 15 -6.14 16.82 31.96
N ARG A 16 -5.45 17.10 33.07
CA ARG A 16 -4.19 16.45 33.42
C ARG A 16 -4.41 14.98 33.77
N ASP A 17 -3.53 14.11 33.26
CA ASP A 17 -3.43 12.72 33.68
C ASP A 17 -2.36 12.52 34.76
N GLU A 18 -2.67 11.69 35.76
CA GLU A 18 -1.77 11.43 36.90
C GLU A 18 -1.02 10.10 36.78
N ARG A 19 -1.39 9.24 35.82
CA ARG A 19 -0.78 7.91 35.65
C ARG A 19 0.59 7.99 34.98
N ALA A 20 0.89 9.12 34.35
CA ALA A 20 2.17 9.45 33.74
C ALA A 20 2.65 8.41 32.70
N LEU A 21 1.72 7.83 31.93
CA LEU A 21 2.01 6.89 30.86
C LEU A 21 1.70 7.53 29.51
N ALA A 22 2.71 7.66 28.66
CA ALA A 22 2.54 8.12 27.29
C ALA A 22 1.81 7.03 26.47
N ILE A 23 0.93 7.46 25.56
CA ILE A 23 0.27 6.57 24.59
C ILE A 23 0.94 6.76 23.24
N GLN A 24 1.43 5.67 22.63
CA GLN A 24 2.10 5.75 21.32
C GLN A 24 1.11 6.08 20.19
N HIS A 25 -0.09 5.49 20.24
CA HIS A 25 -1.13 5.67 19.25
C HIS A 25 -2.51 5.80 19.90
N VAL A 26 -3.13 6.98 19.74
CA VAL A 26 -4.53 7.20 20.06
C VAL A 26 -5.22 7.97 18.94
N GLY A 27 -6.42 7.57 18.56
CA GLY A 27 -7.19 8.21 17.50
C GLY A 27 -8.33 7.34 16.98
N VAL A 28 -8.57 7.39 15.67
CA VAL A 28 -9.67 6.69 14.99
C VAL A 28 -9.15 5.61 14.05
N ARG A 29 -9.86 4.49 13.97
CA ARG A 29 -9.51 3.34 13.12
C ARG A 29 -10.75 2.74 12.48
N GLY A 30 -10.64 2.30 11.23
CA GLY A 30 -11.74 1.66 10.51
C GLY A 30 -12.76 2.67 9.97
N LEU A 31 -12.39 3.95 9.85
CA LEU A 31 -13.25 4.98 9.28
C LEU A 31 -13.35 4.77 7.77
N ARG A 32 -14.52 4.37 7.28
CA ARG A 32 -14.79 4.26 5.84
C ARG A 32 -15.15 5.64 5.31
N TYR A 33 -14.36 6.15 4.37
CA TYR A 33 -14.50 7.52 3.87
C TYR A 33 -14.27 7.58 2.35
N PRO A 34 -15.09 8.33 1.59
CA PRO A 34 -14.85 8.54 0.17
C PRO A 34 -13.61 9.40 -0.04
N LEU A 35 -12.69 8.98 -0.91
CA LEU A 35 -11.53 9.76 -1.30
C LEU A 35 -11.53 9.97 -2.81
N THR A 36 -11.02 11.14 -3.20
CA THR A 36 -10.62 11.41 -4.58
C THR A 36 -9.11 11.33 -4.61
N LEU A 37 -8.55 10.49 -5.46
CA LEU A 37 -7.12 10.20 -5.52
C LEU A 37 -6.57 10.60 -6.89
N ALA A 38 -5.42 11.27 -6.90
CA ALA A 38 -4.68 11.59 -8.11
C ALA A 38 -3.56 10.55 -8.33
N GLY A 39 -3.51 9.96 -9.51
CA GLY A 39 -2.41 9.14 -9.97
C GLY A 39 -1.37 9.98 -10.70
N ASP A 40 -0.13 9.48 -10.77
CA ASP A 40 1.00 10.18 -11.39
C ASP A 40 0.81 10.37 -12.90
N ASP A 41 -0.07 9.57 -13.53
CA ASP A 41 -0.47 9.71 -14.94
C ASP A 41 -1.53 10.82 -15.16
N GLY A 42 -1.85 11.59 -14.12
CA GLY A 42 -2.84 12.66 -14.13
C GLY A 42 -4.29 12.18 -14.05
N ARG A 43 -4.53 10.87 -13.88
CA ARG A 43 -5.89 10.35 -13.65
C ARG A 43 -6.35 10.69 -12.25
N VAL A 44 -7.63 11.01 -12.15
CA VAL A 44 -8.32 11.18 -10.88
C VAL A 44 -9.32 10.05 -10.73
N GLN A 45 -9.24 9.33 -9.60
CA GLN A 45 -10.14 8.23 -9.27
C GLN A 45 -10.87 8.50 -7.97
N HIS A 46 -12.19 8.30 -7.98
CA HIS A 46 -12.99 8.32 -6.76
C HIS A 46 -13.08 6.88 -6.23
N THR A 47 -12.72 6.69 -4.96
CA THR A 47 -12.73 5.38 -4.29
C THR A 47 -13.29 5.53 -2.87
N VAL A 48 -13.45 4.39 -2.18
CA VAL A 48 -13.76 4.37 -0.74
C VAL A 48 -12.56 3.80 -0.01
N ALA A 49 -11.96 4.60 0.87
CA ALA A 49 -10.85 4.18 1.70
C ALA A 49 -11.32 3.78 3.10
N THR A 50 -10.57 2.86 3.71
CA THR A 50 -10.58 2.65 5.16
C THR A 50 -9.39 3.40 5.74
N ILE A 51 -9.68 4.34 6.63
CA ILE A 51 -8.71 5.27 7.19
C ILE A 51 -8.43 4.93 8.65
N GLU A 52 -7.16 5.00 9.03
CA GLU A 52 -6.68 5.03 10.41
C GLU A 52 -5.86 6.30 10.61
N MET A 53 -6.17 7.06 11.65
CA MET A 53 -5.46 8.29 12.02
C MET A 53 -5.20 8.26 13.51
N THR A 54 -3.93 8.35 13.90
CA THR A 54 -3.51 8.32 15.30
C THR A 54 -2.41 9.32 15.56
N VAL A 55 -2.33 9.80 16.81
CA VAL A 55 -1.24 10.62 17.32
C VAL A 55 -0.67 10.02 18.59
N GLY A 56 0.55 10.42 18.94
CA GLY A 56 1.10 10.18 20.28
C GLY A 56 0.44 11.10 21.31
N LEU A 57 0.20 10.58 22.51
CA LEU A 57 -0.35 11.33 23.64
C LEU A 57 0.70 11.42 24.76
N PRO A 58 1.07 12.64 25.20
CA PRO A 58 1.98 12.83 26.33
C PRO A 58 1.42 12.24 27.63
N PRO A 59 2.28 11.84 28.58
CA PRO A 59 1.88 11.20 29.84
C PRO A 59 1.01 12.08 30.74
N GLU A 60 1.04 13.40 30.56
CA GLU A 60 0.29 14.39 31.31
C GLU A 60 -1.07 14.75 30.72
N VAL A 61 -1.40 14.29 29.50
CA VAL A 61 -2.67 14.61 28.81
C VAL A 61 -3.61 13.41 28.92
N LYS A 62 -4.84 13.64 29.40
CA LYS A 62 -5.80 12.56 29.64
C LYS A 62 -6.40 11.94 28.37
N GLY A 63 -6.59 12.74 27.32
CA GLY A 63 -7.15 12.24 26.07
C GLY A 63 -6.91 13.17 24.88
N THR A 64 -7.04 12.59 23.68
CA THR A 64 -7.05 13.34 22.43
C THR A 64 -8.48 13.72 22.02
N HIS A 65 -8.64 14.77 21.21
CA HIS A 65 -9.94 15.20 20.71
C HIS A 65 -10.34 14.43 19.45
N MET A 66 -11.14 13.38 19.63
CA MET A 66 -11.51 12.43 18.57
C MET A 66 -12.21 13.07 17.35
N SER A 67 -13.04 14.11 17.54
CA SER A 67 -13.72 14.75 16.41
C SER A 67 -12.76 15.48 15.47
N ARG A 68 -11.61 15.95 15.98
CA ARG A 68 -10.64 16.71 15.19
C ARG A 68 -10.06 15.89 14.02
N PHE A 69 -9.97 14.57 14.16
CA PHE A 69 -9.56 13.68 13.07
C PHE A 69 -10.54 13.70 11.90
N VAL A 70 -11.85 13.61 12.19
CA VAL A 70 -12.89 13.61 11.16
C VAL A 70 -13.04 15.01 10.55
N GLU A 71 -12.92 16.05 11.36
CA GLU A 71 -12.94 17.44 10.88
C GLU A 71 -11.81 17.74 9.86
N LEU A 72 -10.65 17.11 10.00
CA LEU A 72 -9.56 17.21 9.01
C LEU A 72 -9.97 16.62 7.67
N LEU A 73 -10.58 15.43 7.68
CA LEU A 73 -11.05 14.78 6.45
C LEU A 73 -12.19 15.56 5.79
N GLU A 74 -13.10 16.14 6.56
CA GLU A 74 -14.19 16.99 6.03
C GLU A 74 -13.72 18.33 5.45
N ALA A 75 -12.55 18.81 5.90
CA ALA A 75 -11.94 20.02 5.35
C ALA A 75 -11.25 19.73 4.00
N GLU A 76 -10.83 18.49 3.78
CA GLU A 76 -10.18 18.05 2.56
C GLU A 76 -11.17 17.93 1.40
N ARG A 77 -10.81 18.49 0.24
CA ARG A 77 -11.72 18.58 -0.92
C ARG A 77 -11.05 18.29 -2.25
N GLU A 78 -9.72 18.26 -2.29
CA GLU A 78 -8.99 18.07 -3.53
C GLU A 78 -8.60 16.59 -3.72
N ALA A 79 -8.14 16.26 -4.92
CA ALA A 79 -7.62 14.93 -5.20
C ALA A 79 -6.31 14.73 -4.43
N LEU A 80 -6.25 13.69 -3.60
CA LEU A 80 -5.06 13.36 -2.83
C LEU A 80 -4.09 12.53 -3.68
N ASP A 81 -2.90 13.07 -3.89
CA ASP A 81 -1.71 12.31 -4.23
C ASP A 81 -0.89 12.02 -2.95
N LEU A 82 0.33 11.48 -3.13
CA LEU A 82 1.22 11.20 -2.00
C LEU A 82 1.62 12.47 -1.25
N ALA A 83 1.81 13.59 -1.95
CA ALA A 83 2.16 14.87 -1.35
C ALA A 83 0.98 15.44 -0.53
N GLY A 84 -0.24 15.34 -1.05
CA GLY A 84 -1.48 15.69 -0.37
C GLY A 84 -1.67 14.89 0.91
N LEU A 85 -1.38 13.58 0.90
CA LEU A 85 -1.45 12.76 2.11
C LEU A 85 -0.41 13.20 3.17
N ARG A 86 0.81 13.56 2.77
CA ARG A 86 1.82 14.15 3.68
C ARG A 86 1.36 15.51 4.24
N GLY A 87 0.70 16.33 3.42
CA GLY A 87 0.10 17.60 3.85
C GLY A 87 -1.01 17.40 4.88
N LEU A 88 -1.93 16.46 4.62
CA LEU A 88 -2.99 16.07 5.55
C LEU A 88 -2.42 15.54 6.87
N PHE A 89 -1.34 14.75 6.80
CA PHE A 89 -0.62 14.30 7.99
C PHE A 89 -0.03 15.46 8.81
N ALA A 90 0.63 16.42 8.16
CA ALA A 90 1.18 17.59 8.84
C ALA A 90 0.08 18.43 9.51
N ALA A 91 -1.03 18.68 8.81
CA ALA A 91 -2.20 19.36 9.35
C ALA A 91 -2.83 18.60 10.52
N MET A 92 -2.78 17.27 10.50
CA MET A 92 -3.20 16.42 11.62
C MET A 92 -2.35 16.66 12.86
N LEU A 93 -1.02 16.60 12.75
CA LEU A 93 -0.13 16.84 13.89
C LEU A 93 -0.32 18.25 14.47
N GLU A 94 -0.46 19.26 13.62
CA GLU A 94 -0.69 20.65 14.04
C GLU A 94 -2.02 20.80 14.78
N ARG A 95 -3.13 20.30 14.20
CA ARG A 95 -4.48 20.44 14.77
C ARG A 95 -4.65 19.69 16.10
N LEU A 96 -3.92 18.60 16.28
CA LEU A 96 -3.93 17.78 17.49
C LEU A 96 -2.78 18.08 18.45
N GLU A 97 -1.94 19.08 18.14
CA GLU A 97 -0.80 19.52 18.96
C GLU A 97 0.12 18.35 19.35
N ALA A 98 0.39 17.45 18.40
CA ALA A 98 1.14 16.23 18.63
C ALA A 98 2.51 16.24 17.93
N LEU A 99 3.50 15.57 18.54
CA LEU A 99 4.86 15.45 18.02
C LEU A 99 5.10 14.17 17.21
N SER A 100 4.13 13.26 17.21
CA SER A 100 4.18 11.98 16.52
C SER A 100 2.79 11.54 16.12
N GLY A 101 2.71 10.73 15.07
CA GLY A 101 1.46 10.20 14.63
C GLY A 101 1.59 9.32 13.41
N ARG A 102 0.44 8.86 12.92
CA ARG A 102 0.31 7.97 11.79
C ARG A 102 -1.02 8.20 11.09
N ILE A 103 -1.00 8.34 9.77
CA ILE A 103 -2.17 8.24 8.91
C ILE A 103 -1.98 7.06 7.95
N GLU A 104 -2.98 6.20 7.86
CA GLU A 104 -3.06 5.10 6.91
C GLU A 104 -4.36 5.22 6.12
N ALA A 105 -4.26 5.14 4.80
CA ALA A 105 -5.39 5.01 3.89
C ALA A 105 -5.26 3.72 3.08
N ALA A 106 -6.19 2.80 3.26
CA ALA A 106 -6.28 1.56 2.49
C ALA A 106 -7.51 1.58 1.57
N PHE A 107 -7.32 1.35 0.28
CA PHE A 107 -8.37 1.48 -0.74
C PHE A 107 -8.11 0.60 -1.96
N PRO A 108 -9.15 0.20 -2.70
CA PRO A 108 -8.97 -0.38 -4.02
C PRO A 108 -8.55 0.71 -5.01
N TRP A 109 -7.57 0.40 -5.85
CA TRP A 109 -7.13 1.21 -6.98
C TRP A 109 -7.38 0.44 -8.28
N PHE A 110 -8.03 1.09 -9.25
CA PHE A 110 -8.26 0.49 -10.56
C PHE A 110 -7.26 1.00 -11.58
N MET A 111 -6.52 0.08 -12.19
CA MET A 111 -5.65 0.36 -13.32
C MET A 111 -6.28 -0.14 -14.64
N TYR A 112 -6.00 0.54 -15.74
CA TYR A 112 -6.43 0.10 -17.07
C TYR A 112 -5.37 -0.81 -17.69
N LYS A 113 -5.77 -1.98 -18.16
CA LYS A 113 -4.90 -2.95 -18.82
C LYS A 113 -5.38 -3.24 -20.23
N THR A 114 -4.43 -3.34 -21.15
CA THR A 114 -4.65 -3.72 -22.55
C THR A 114 -4.27 -5.18 -22.76
N ALA A 115 -5.20 -6.00 -23.26
CA ALA A 115 -4.95 -7.42 -23.51
C ALA A 115 -3.84 -7.61 -24.56
N PRO A 116 -2.98 -8.63 -24.39
CA PRO A 116 -1.68 -8.72 -25.07
C PRO A 116 -1.77 -9.00 -26.58
N VAL A 117 -2.88 -9.57 -27.07
CA VAL A 117 -3.04 -9.95 -28.48
C VAL A 117 -4.16 -9.16 -29.15
N SER A 118 -5.35 -9.14 -28.55
CA SER A 118 -6.53 -8.48 -29.11
C SER A 118 -6.54 -6.98 -28.89
N GLY A 119 -5.75 -6.47 -27.94
CA GLY A 119 -5.75 -5.06 -27.56
C GLY A 119 -7.02 -4.60 -26.83
N VAL A 120 -7.94 -5.50 -26.47
CA VAL A 120 -9.13 -5.11 -25.71
C VAL A 120 -8.72 -4.61 -24.34
N GLY A 121 -9.21 -3.44 -23.95
CA GLY A 121 -8.88 -2.87 -22.66
C GLY A 121 -9.92 -3.16 -21.59
N SER A 122 -9.46 -3.29 -20.34
CA SER A 122 -10.28 -3.60 -19.16
C SER A 122 -9.67 -3.01 -17.90
N LEU A 123 -10.50 -2.84 -16.87
CA LEU A 123 -10.02 -2.45 -15.54
C LEU A 123 -9.57 -3.69 -14.77
N LEU A 124 -8.53 -3.51 -13.95
CA LEU A 124 -8.09 -4.44 -12.92
C LEU A 124 -8.00 -3.69 -11.60
N ASP A 125 -8.57 -4.25 -10.54
CA ASP A 125 -8.46 -3.77 -9.17
C ASP A 125 -7.19 -4.29 -8.48
N LEU A 126 -6.65 -3.43 -7.63
CA LEU A 126 -5.50 -3.67 -6.76
C LEU A 126 -5.84 -3.19 -5.36
N ASP A 127 -5.35 -3.85 -4.32
CA ASP A 127 -5.42 -3.30 -2.98
C ASP A 127 -4.18 -2.44 -2.71
N VAL A 128 -4.42 -1.15 -2.43
CA VAL A 128 -3.36 -0.18 -2.13
C VAL A 128 -3.50 0.31 -0.70
N ARG A 129 -2.37 0.53 -0.05
CA ARG A 129 -2.28 1.15 1.26
C ARG A 129 -1.16 2.18 1.27
N LEU A 130 -1.50 3.40 1.63
CA LEU A 130 -0.56 4.49 1.84
C LEU A 130 -0.45 4.76 3.33
N VAL A 131 0.78 4.86 3.83
CA VAL A 131 1.06 5.15 5.24
C VAL A 131 2.02 6.32 5.31
N VAL A 132 1.69 7.32 6.10
CA VAL A 132 2.60 8.40 6.50
C VAL A 132 2.67 8.41 8.02
N GLU A 133 3.89 8.37 8.55
CA GLU A 133 4.11 8.31 9.99
C GLU A 133 5.36 9.06 10.42
N GLN A 134 5.36 9.52 11.67
CA GLN A 134 6.48 10.18 12.28
C GLN A 134 6.56 9.79 13.76
N SER A 135 7.73 9.33 14.19
CA SER A 135 8.04 9.10 15.61
C SER A 135 8.48 10.40 16.28
N PRO A 136 8.39 10.53 17.62
CA PRO A 136 8.83 11.74 18.31
C PRO A 136 10.30 12.07 18.01
N GLY A 137 10.55 13.23 17.39
CA GLY A 137 11.90 13.65 16.99
C GLY A 137 12.51 12.87 15.82
N GLY A 138 11.74 12.02 15.14
CA GLY A 138 12.17 11.28 13.95
C GLY A 138 11.77 11.96 12.64
N ASP A 139 12.34 11.47 11.55
CA ASP A 139 12.00 11.92 10.20
C ASP A 139 10.64 11.37 9.76
N LEU A 140 9.95 12.14 8.91
CA LEU A 140 8.73 11.71 8.24
C LEU A 140 9.00 10.48 7.37
N GLN A 141 8.28 9.39 7.63
CA GLN A 141 8.34 8.17 6.84
C GLN A 141 7.09 8.05 5.98
N THR A 142 7.27 7.57 4.76
CA THR A 142 6.17 7.30 3.82
C THR A 142 6.34 5.90 3.27
N THR A 143 5.29 5.10 3.36
CA THR A 143 5.28 3.69 2.93
C THR A 143 4.11 3.45 2.00
N ILE A 144 4.38 2.81 0.87
CA ILE A 144 3.37 2.30 -0.06
C ILE A 144 3.32 0.79 0.09
N LYS A 145 2.13 0.22 0.27
CA LYS A 145 1.89 -1.21 0.14
C LYS A 145 0.88 -1.47 -0.98
N VAL A 146 1.20 -2.43 -1.84
CA VAL A 146 0.31 -2.92 -2.91
C VAL A 146 0.14 -4.42 -2.79
N VAL A 147 -1.06 -4.91 -3.06
CA VAL A 147 -1.34 -6.34 -3.26
C VAL A 147 -1.75 -6.51 -4.72
N VAL A 148 -0.93 -7.26 -5.45
CA VAL A 148 -1.07 -7.44 -6.90
C VAL A 148 -1.50 -8.89 -7.16
N PRO A 149 -2.70 -9.11 -7.74
CA PRO A 149 -3.11 -10.43 -8.16
C PRO A 149 -2.34 -10.85 -9.41
N VAL A 150 -1.76 -12.03 -9.39
CA VAL A 150 -1.03 -12.60 -10.53
C VAL A 150 -1.42 -14.06 -10.77
N THR A 151 -0.97 -14.62 -11.89
CA THR A 151 -0.98 -16.06 -12.12
C THR A 151 0.43 -16.61 -11.85
N SER A 152 0.52 -17.64 -11.00
CA SER A 152 1.74 -18.43 -10.82
C SER A 152 1.55 -19.84 -11.36
N LEU A 153 2.58 -20.41 -11.97
CA LEU A 153 2.56 -21.76 -12.51
C LEU A 153 3.76 -22.55 -11.96
N CYS A 154 3.49 -23.75 -11.46
CA CYS A 154 4.47 -24.53 -10.70
C CYS A 154 5.51 -25.21 -11.62
N PRO A 155 6.82 -24.90 -11.47
CA PRO A 155 7.88 -25.57 -12.24
C PRO A 155 7.95 -27.07 -11.97
N CYS A 156 7.68 -27.49 -10.73
CA CYS A 156 7.69 -28.90 -10.35
C CYS A 156 6.64 -29.69 -11.14
N SER A 157 5.40 -29.21 -11.13
CA SER A 157 4.29 -29.87 -11.83
C SER A 157 4.52 -29.97 -13.33
N LYS A 158 5.03 -28.89 -13.96
CA LYS A 158 5.41 -28.90 -15.38
C LYS A 158 6.47 -29.97 -15.68
N LYS A 159 7.44 -30.16 -14.79
CA LYS A 159 8.57 -31.07 -15.02
C LYS A 159 8.21 -32.54 -14.89
N ILE A 160 7.26 -32.89 -14.00
CA ILE A 160 6.94 -34.28 -13.67
C ILE A 160 5.75 -34.84 -14.44
N SER A 161 4.92 -33.99 -15.05
CA SER A 161 3.74 -34.39 -15.80
C SER A 161 4.05 -34.50 -17.30
N ASP A 162 3.51 -35.51 -17.98
CA ASP A 162 3.63 -35.65 -19.44
C ASP A 162 2.99 -34.48 -20.21
N TYR A 163 1.96 -33.86 -19.62
CA TYR A 163 1.27 -32.69 -20.16
C TYR A 163 0.64 -31.85 -19.05
N GLY A 164 0.52 -30.55 -19.31
CA GLY A 164 -0.06 -29.60 -18.36
C GLY A 164 0.85 -29.30 -17.17
N ALA A 165 0.40 -28.36 -16.34
CA ALA A 165 1.02 -27.99 -15.08
C ALA A 165 -0.05 -27.27 -14.25
N HIS A 166 -0.10 -27.50 -12.94
CA HIS A 166 -1.02 -26.74 -12.11
C HIS A 166 -0.56 -25.28 -11.99
N ASN A 167 -1.55 -24.39 -11.94
CA ASN A 167 -1.41 -22.96 -11.76
C ASN A 167 -2.56 -22.43 -10.90
N GLN A 168 -2.37 -21.25 -10.34
CA GLN A 168 -3.33 -20.64 -9.43
C GLN A 168 -3.25 -19.12 -9.46
N ARG A 169 -4.24 -18.50 -8.81
CA ARG A 169 -4.11 -17.11 -8.37
C ARG A 169 -3.05 -17.05 -7.28
N SER A 170 -2.20 -16.04 -7.35
CA SER A 170 -1.32 -15.65 -6.26
C SER A 170 -1.50 -14.18 -5.96
N HIS A 171 -1.26 -13.81 -4.70
CA HIS A 171 -1.10 -12.43 -4.31
C HIS A 171 0.38 -12.16 -4.05
N ILE A 172 0.88 -11.12 -4.71
CA ILE A 172 2.19 -10.54 -4.41
C ILE A 172 1.94 -9.27 -3.62
N SER A 173 2.35 -9.24 -2.36
CA SER A 173 2.29 -8.04 -1.51
C SER A 173 3.66 -7.39 -1.47
N ILE A 174 3.77 -6.14 -1.91
CA ILE A 174 5.00 -5.35 -1.83
C ILE A 174 4.75 -4.16 -0.92
N SER A 175 5.53 -4.02 0.14
CA SER A 175 5.59 -2.83 1.00
C SER A 175 6.93 -2.14 0.79
N ALA A 176 6.94 -0.85 0.49
CA ALA A 176 8.14 -0.06 0.23
C ALA A 176 8.10 1.24 1.04
N ARG A 177 9.04 1.39 1.97
CA ARG A 177 9.33 2.65 2.68
C ARG A 177 10.22 3.50 1.80
N LEU A 178 9.82 4.73 1.54
CA LEU A 178 10.39 5.58 0.50
C LEU A 178 11.46 6.54 1.01
N ARG A 179 12.48 6.78 0.20
CA ARG A 179 13.42 7.92 0.27
C ARG A 179 12.99 9.05 -0.68
N ALA A 180 12.38 8.70 -1.80
CA ALA A 180 11.85 9.62 -2.81
C ALA A 180 10.52 9.10 -3.34
N ASP A 181 9.74 9.98 -3.97
CA ASP A 181 8.43 9.60 -4.49
C ASP A 181 8.52 8.48 -5.53
N LEU A 182 7.55 7.57 -5.46
CA LEU A 182 7.44 6.36 -6.24
C LEU A 182 5.97 6.16 -6.61
N ASP A 183 5.67 5.98 -7.89
CA ASP A 183 4.32 5.64 -8.32
C ASP A 183 3.95 4.25 -7.76
N VAL A 184 2.74 4.12 -7.23
CA VAL A 184 2.14 2.84 -6.87
C VAL A 184 2.25 1.84 -8.03
N LEU A 185 2.07 2.29 -9.27
CA LEU A 185 2.14 1.45 -10.47
C LEU A 185 3.55 0.95 -10.80
N ASP A 186 4.62 1.58 -10.28
CA ASP A 186 5.98 1.06 -10.42
C ASP A 186 6.14 -0.27 -9.66
N LEU A 187 5.57 -0.38 -8.46
CA LEU A 187 5.58 -1.61 -7.68
C LEU A 187 4.72 -2.70 -8.34
N VAL A 188 3.57 -2.31 -8.89
CA VAL A 188 2.68 -3.23 -9.64
C VAL A 188 3.41 -3.82 -10.82
N ARG A 189 4.09 -2.97 -11.61
CA ARG A 189 4.87 -3.42 -12.77
C ARG A 189 5.97 -4.40 -12.37
N ILE A 190 6.68 -4.16 -11.27
CA ILE A 190 7.68 -5.10 -10.75
C ILE A 190 7.04 -6.47 -10.44
N ALA A 191 5.89 -6.49 -9.76
CA ALA A 191 5.20 -7.73 -9.44
C ALA A 191 4.72 -8.48 -10.69
N GLU A 192 4.14 -7.77 -11.66
CA GLU A 192 3.59 -8.34 -12.89
C GLU A 192 4.66 -8.85 -13.86
N GLU A 193 5.76 -8.13 -14.00
CA GLU A 193 6.90 -8.54 -14.84
C GLU A 193 7.58 -9.80 -14.30
N GLU A 194 7.66 -9.95 -12.97
CA GLU A 194 8.29 -11.10 -12.34
C GLU A 194 7.35 -12.30 -12.14
N ALA A 195 6.03 -12.14 -12.30
CA ALA A 195 5.09 -13.25 -12.23
C ALA A 195 5.22 -14.23 -13.41
N SER A 196 4.66 -15.45 -13.29
CA SER A 196 4.55 -16.35 -14.44
C SER A 196 3.73 -15.71 -15.56
N CYS A 197 2.60 -15.09 -15.20
CA CYS A 197 1.89 -14.16 -16.06
C CYS A 197 1.06 -13.18 -15.21
N GLU A 198 0.96 -11.93 -15.67
CA GLU A 198 0.01 -10.95 -15.15
C GLU A 198 -1.45 -11.36 -15.42
N VAL A 199 -2.39 -10.71 -14.73
CA VAL A 199 -3.84 -10.95 -14.92
C VAL A 199 -4.49 -9.80 -15.69
N PHE A 200 -5.56 -10.11 -16.39
CA PHE A 200 -6.34 -9.14 -17.17
C PHE A 200 -7.83 -9.31 -16.82
N GLY A 201 -8.56 -8.21 -16.72
CA GLY A 201 -10.01 -8.25 -16.44
C GLY A 201 -10.84 -8.80 -17.60
N LEU A 202 -10.38 -8.62 -18.84
CA LEU A 202 -11.03 -9.12 -20.04
C LEU A 202 -10.02 -9.70 -21.03
N LEU A 203 -10.24 -10.95 -21.44
CA LEU A 203 -9.46 -11.66 -22.45
C LEU A 203 -10.37 -12.14 -23.58
N LYS A 204 -9.86 -12.13 -24.82
CA LYS A 204 -10.42 -12.86 -25.96
C LYS A 204 -9.65 -14.17 -26.15
N ARG A 205 -10.18 -15.09 -26.97
CA ARG A 205 -9.55 -16.41 -27.20
C ARG A 205 -8.06 -16.33 -27.58
N PRO A 206 -7.61 -15.41 -28.46
CA PRO A 206 -6.18 -15.28 -28.76
C PRO A 206 -5.35 -14.84 -27.55
N ASP A 207 -5.91 -14.00 -26.68
CA ASP A 207 -5.24 -13.55 -25.45
C ASP A 207 -5.15 -14.70 -24.43
N GLU A 208 -6.23 -15.48 -24.29
CA GLU A 208 -6.29 -16.64 -23.39
C GLU A 208 -5.23 -17.70 -23.76
N LYS A 209 -5.07 -17.96 -25.07
CA LYS A 209 -3.97 -18.79 -25.59
C LYS A 209 -2.62 -18.23 -25.14
N TRP A 210 -2.40 -16.94 -25.36
CA TRP A 210 -1.11 -16.29 -25.08
C TRP A 210 -0.76 -16.29 -23.59
N VAL A 211 -1.69 -15.94 -22.70
CA VAL A 211 -1.42 -15.90 -21.24
C VAL A 211 -1.16 -17.30 -20.70
N THR A 212 -1.83 -18.32 -21.25
CA THR A 212 -1.64 -19.72 -20.88
C THR A 212 -0.24 -20.20 -21.27
N GLU A 213 0.19 -19.94 -22.50
CA GLU A 213 1.52 -20.29 -22.99
C GLU A 213 2.62 -19.51 -22.25
N ARG A 214 2.44 -18.20 -22.05
CA ARG A 214 3.39 -17.37 -21.28
C ARG A 214 3.61 -17.91 -19.87
N ALA A 215 2.53 -18.20 -19.13
CA ALA A 215 2.65 -18.76 -17.79
C ALA A 215 3.30 -20.14 -17.80
N TYR A 216 2.98 -20.97 -18.80
CA TYR A 216 3.59 -22.30 -18.95
C TYR A 216 5.09 -22.20 -19.21
N ASP A 217 5.53 -21.25 -20.03
CA ASP A 217 6.94 -21.05 -20.41
C ASP A 217 7.77 -20.31 -19.35
N ASN A 218 7.11 -19.60 -18.43
CA ASN A 218 7.73 -18.89 -17.32
C ASN A 218 7.26 -19.41 -15.94
N PRO A 219 7.42 -20.70 -15.62
CA PRO A 219 6.98 -21.24 -14.34
C PRO A 219 7.87 -20.71 -13.21
N LYS A 220 7.29 -20.35 -12.06
CA LYS A 220 8.02 -19.86 -10.89
C LYS A 220 7.44 -20.40 -9.59
N PHE A 221 8.30 -20.82 -8.66
CA PHE A 221 7.89 -21.09 -7.28
C PHE A 221 7.63 -19.79 -6.51
N VAL A 222 7.01 -19.91 -5.34
CA VAL A 222 6.80 -18.77 -4.42
C VAL A 222 8.14 -18.14 -4.01
N GLU A 223 9.19 -18.96 -3.83
CA GLU A 223 10.55 -18.51 -3.52
C GLU A 223 11.22 -17.77 -4.68
N ASP A 224 10.96 -18.18 -5.91
CA ASP A 224 11.51 -17.53 -7.10
C ASP A 224 10.90 -16.11 -7.24
N LEU A 225 9.58 -16.01 -7.07
CA LEU A 225 8.85 -14.73 -7.12
C LEU A 225 9.41 -13.71 -6.12
N VAL A 226 9.53 -14.09 -4.84
CA VAL A 226 10.02 -13.15 -3.83
C VAL A 226 11.49 -12.79 -4.04
N ARG A 227 12.34 -13.72 -4.54
CA ARG A 227 13.75 -13.44 -4.83
C ARG A 227 13.92 -12.48 -5.99
N ASP A 228 13.22 -12.71 -7.09
CA ASP A 228 13.33 -11.87 -8.29
C ASP A 228 12.83 -10.44 -8.01
N ILE A 229 11.72 -10.31 -7.28
CA ILE A 229 11.19 -9.01 -6.87
C ILE A 229 12.12 -8.33 -5.86
N ALA A 230 12.65 -9.06 -4.87
CA ALA A 230 13.62 -8.52 -3.92
C ALA A 230 14.86 -7.94 -4.61
N LEU A 231 15.34 -8.58 -5.69
CA LEU A 231 16.46 -8.04 -6.48
C LEU A 231 16.12 -6.69 -7.12
N ARG A 232 14.90 -6.55 -7.66
CA ARG A 232 14.40 -5.30 -8.26
C ARG A 232 14.24 -4.19 -7.21
N LEU A 233 13.63 -4.51 -6.05
CA LEU A 233 13.43 -3.57 -4.95
C LEU A 233 14.77 -3.11 -4.34
N ARG A 234 15.74 -4.02 -4.24
CA ARG A 234 17.10 -3.70 -3.75
C ARG A 234 17.88 -2.77 -4.68
N ALA A 235 17.58 -2.80 -5.98
CA ALA A 235 18.23 -1.95 -6.96
C ALA A 235 17.66 -0.51 -6.99
N ASP A 236 16.41 -0.31 -6.54
CA ASP A 236 15.75 1.00 -6.58
C ASP A 236 16.19 1.90 -5.41
N GLN A 237 16.96 2.95 -5.73
CA GLN A 237 17.48 3.91 -4.76
C GLN A 237 16.40 4.80 -4.13
N ARG A 238 15.20 4.86 -4.72
CA ARG A 238 14.06 5.58 -4.15
C ARG A 238 13.47 4.86 -2.95
N ILE A 239 13.81 3.58 -2.73
CA ILE A 239 13.28 2.74 -1.65
C ILE A 239 14.33 2.66 -0.53
N ALA A 240 13.93 2.95 0.70
CA ALA A 240 14.74 2.83 1.91
C ALA A 240 14.71 1.41 2.47
N ALA A 241 13.53 0.83 2.58
CA ALA A 241 13.31 -0.51 3.09
C ALA A 241 12.09 -1.13 2.41
N TRP A 242 12.05 -2.44 2.35
CA TRP A 242 10.99 -3.14 1.65
C TRP A 242 10.71 -4.52 2.24
N THR A 243 9.48 -4.97 2.01
CA THR A 243 9.02 -6.33 2.27
C THR A 243 8.30 -6.81 1.01
N VAL A 244 8.63 -8.00 0.53
CA VAL A 244 7.88 -8.70 -0.52
C VAL A 244 7.39 -10.02 0.03
N GLU A 245 6.09 -10.26 -0.14
CA GLU A 245 5.40 -11.49 0.23
C GLU A 245 4.78 -12.07 -1.03
N SER A 246 4.84 -13.38 -1.20
CA SER A 246 4.08 -14.10 -2.21
C SER A 246 3.27 -15.19 -1.55
N GLU A 247 1.97 -15.20 -1.82
CA GLU A 247 1.04 -16.22 -1.35
C GLU A 247 0.35 -16.86 -2.55
N ASN A 248 0.56 -18.17 -2.74
CA ASN A 248 -0.10 -18.96 -3.76
C ASN A 248 -1.30 -19.67 -3.15
N PHE A 249 -2.50 -19.41 -3.67
CA PHE A 249 -3.71 -20.13 -3.26
C PHE A 249 -3.75 -21.46 -4.02
N GLU A 250 -3.04 -22.46 -3.51
CA GLU A 250 -2.74 -23.70 -4.21
C GLU A 250 -3.99 -24.36 -4.81
N SER A 251 -3.99 -24.62 -6.12
CA SER A 251 -5.14 -25.21 -6.81
C SER A 251 -5.40 -26.67 -6.44
N ILE A 252 -4.40 -27.35 -5.88
CA ILE A 252 -4.42 -28.79 -5.55
C ILE A 252 -4.42 -29.07 -4.03
N HIS A 253 -4.36 -28.02 -3.22
CA HIS A 253 -4.34 -28.10 -1.76
C HIS A 253 -5.29 -27.07 -1.14
N ASN A 254 -5.77 -27.31 0.08
CA ASN A 254 -6.66 -26.36 0.77
C ASN A 254 -5.90 -25.50 1.80
N HIS A 255 -4.72 -25.02 1.40
CA HIS A 255 -3.87 -24.10 2.15
C HIS A 255 -2.96 -23.35 1.17
N SER A 256 -2.39 -22.22 1.59
CA SER A 256 -1.49 -21.44 0.75
C SER A 256 -0.04 -21.90 0.89
N ALA A 257 0.72 -21.83 -0.21
CA ALA A 257 2.17 -21.77 -0.14
C ALA A 257 2.61 -20.30 0.01
N TYR A 258 3.57 -20.02 0.88
CA TYR A 258 3.93 -18.65 1.28
C TYR A 258 5.44 -18.47 1.41
N ALA A 259 5.94 -17.34 0.93
CA ALA A 259 7.29 -16.87 1.19
C ALA A 259 7.32 -15.35 1.42
N LEU A 260 8.30 -14.90 2.22
CA LEU A 260 8.53 -13.49 2.50
C LEU A 260 10.04 -13.20 2.50
N ILE A 261 10.42 -12.06 1.91
CA ILE A 261 11.74 -11.46 2.08
C ILE A 261 11.55 -10.01 2.51
N GLU A 262 12.33 -9.58 3.48
CA GLU A 262 12.46 -8.18 3.89
C GLU A 262 13.91 -7.72 3.74
N GLY A 263 14.10 -6.42 3.49
CA GLY A 263 15.43 -5.84 3.34
C GLY A 263 15.43 -4.34 3.47
N GLU A 264 16.62 -3.80 3.73
CA GLU A 264 16.90 -2.37 3.72
C GLU A 264 17.92 -2.05 2.63
N ASN A 265 17.70 -0.96 1.91
CA ASN A 265 18.65 -0.46 0.92
C ASN A 265 19.62 0.50 1.61
N PRO A 266 20.95 0.35 1.38
CA PRO A 266 21.93 1.25 1.96
C PRO A 266 21.66 2.68 1.49
N GLU A 267 22.03 3.67 2.30
CA GLU A 267 22.00 5.05 1.85
C GLU A 267 22.98 5.19 0.68
N GLY A 268 22.50 5.69 -0.46
CA GLY A 268 23.37 6.01 -1.58
C GLY A 268 24.45 7.01 -1.15
N PRO A 269 25.61 7.08 -1.84
CA PRO A 269 26.62 8.08 -1.52
C PRO A 269 25.97 9.46 -1.59
N ALA A 270 26.09 10.23 -0.50
CA ALA A 270 25.62 11.61 -0.45
C ALA A 270 26.23 12.35 -1.63
N HIS A 271 25.42 12.72 -2.62
CA HIS A 271 25.86 13.60 -3.68
C HIS A 271 26.16 14.95 -3.03
N ALA A 272 27.44 15.17 -2.72
CA ALA A 272 27.98 16.47 -2.37
C ALA A 272 27.76 17.39 -3.58
N HIS A 273 26.67 18.15 -3.55
CA HIS A 273 26.52 19.29 -4.43
C HIS A 273 27.51 20.36 -3.93
N GLY A 274 28.62 20.45 -4.65
CA GLY A 274 29.54 21.60 -4.62
C GLY A 274 29.03 22.76 -5.47
#